data_AF-E6NA04-F1
#
_entry.id   AF-E6NA04-F1
#
_cell.length_a   1.000
_cell.length_b   1.000
_cell.length_c   1.000
_cell.angle_alpha   90.00
_cell.angle_beta   90.00
_cell.angle_gamma   90.00
#
_symmetry.space_group_name_H-M   'P 1'
#
loop_
_entity.id
_entity.type
_entity.pdbx_description
1 polymer ?
#
loop_
_entity_poly.entity_id
_entity_poly.type
_entity_poly.pdbx_seq_one_letter_code
_entity_poly.pdbx_strand_id
1 'polypeptide(L)'
;MTDEIISLITAENVVGLATHRHYPRERIIYSRFGRCGFAIDVVKMVDGVRKTFSVLVEAYVDTSSDKVEDFFKLPGKILYTLSSPSDGGRVLKRREAAYRDGEDLFSRVERVRRSFYSVYSRLKEKEKEAVTRIGEEIFHAVGLTADELHLGV
;
A
#
# COMPACT_ATOMS: atom_id res chain seq x y z
N MET A 1 -10.32 1.50 8.19
CA MET A 1 -8.96 1.14 7.73
C MET A 1 -8.83 1.30 6.22
N THR A 2 -9.58 0.56 5.40
CA THR A 2 -9.56 0.73 3.93
C THR A 2 -9.80 2.18 3.50
N ASP A 3 -10.82 2.84 4.08
CA ASP A 3 -11.14 4.25 3.76
C ASP A 3 -10.06 5.23 4.23
N GLU A 4 -9.28 4.88 5.25
CA GLU A 4 -8.15 5.68 5.75
C GLU A 4 -6.98 5.63 4.74
N ILE A 5 -6.69 4.45 4.20
CA ILE A 5 -5.70 4.28 3.13
C ILE A 5 -6.14 5.03 1.87
N ILE A 6 -7.40 4.86 1.46
CA ILE A 6 -7.94 5.54 0.28
C ILE A 6 -7.86 7.06 0.46
N SER A 7 -8.34 7.58 1.59
CA SER A 7 -8.26 9.01 1.89
C SER A 7 -6.83 9.55 1.86
N LEU A 8 -5.85 8.76 2.31
CA LEU A 8 -4.44 9.15 2.24
C LEU A 8 -3.95 9.24 0.79
N ILE A 9 -4.26 8.23 -0.03
CA ILE A 9 -3.87 8.12 -1.44
C ILE A 9 -4.53 9.20 -2.31
N THR A 10 -5.81 9.48 -2.06
CA THR A 10 -6.61 10.38 -2.90
C THR A 10 -6.58 11.83 -2.46
N ALA A 11 -5.86 12.16 -1.39
CA ALA A 11 -5.75 13.54 -0.93
C ALA A 11 -5.21 14.45 -2.05
N GLU A 12 -5.76 15.67 -2.15
CA GLU A 12 -5.46 16.59 -3.26
C GLU A 12 -4.00 17.00 -3.31
N ASN A 13 -3.34 17.07 -2.16
CA ASN A 13 -1.95 17.42 -2.01
C ASN A 13 -0.98 16.24 -2.21
N VAL A 14 -1.45 15.09 -2.72
CA VAL A 14 -0.58 13.97 -3.10
C VAL A 14 0.18 14.32 -4.38
N VAL A 15 1.51 14.23 -4.31
CA VAL A 15 2.44 14.58 -5.39
C VAL A 15 3.31 13.41 -5.85
N GLY A 16 3.31 12.30 -5.12
CA GLY A 16 4.04 11.10 -5.49
C GLY A 16 3.41 9.85 -4.89
N LEU A 17 3.54 8.72 -5.60
CA LEU A 17 3.04 7.43 -5.18
C LEU A 17 4.02 6.32 -5.61
N ALA A 18 4.24 5.38 -4.70
CA ALA A 18 4.94 4.12 -4.99
C ALA A 18 4.18 2.95 -4.38
N THR A 19 4.27 1.80 -5.04
CA THR A 19 3.91 0.52 -4.43
C THR A 19 5.03 -0.49 -4.64
N HIS A 20 5.32 -1.22 -3.58
CA HIS A 20 6.43 -2.18 -3.53
C HIS A 20 6.02 -3.61 -3.87
N ARG A 21 4.71 -3.86 -4.12
CA ARG A 21 4.20 -5.19 -4.49
C ARG A 21 3.07 -5.14 -5.52
N HIS A 22 3.01 -6.18 -6.35
CA HIS A 22 2.03 -6.31 -7.43
C HIS A 22 0.76 -7.00 -6.94
N TYR A 23 -0.35 -6.25 -6.80
CA TYR A 23 -1.64 -6.74 -6.29
C TYR A 23 -2.14 -8.09 -6.89
N PRO A 24 -2.01 -8.35 -8.20
CA PRO A 24 -2.35 -9.66 -8.77
C PRO A 24 -1.59 -10.87 -8.17
N ARG A 25 -0.35 -10.67 -7.69
CA ARG A 25 0.42 -11.75 -7.06
C ARG A 25 -0.05 -12.03 -5.63
N GLU A 26 -0.60 -11.03 -4.94
CA GLU A 26 -1.07 -11.20 -3.55
C GLU A 26 -2.19 -12.22 -3.42
N ARG A 27 -3.11 -12.31 -4.40
CA ARG A 27 -4.17 -13.34 -4.39
C ARG A 27 -3.63 -14.76 -4.50
N ILE A 28 -2.58 -14.95 -5.30
CA ILE A 28 -1.90 -16.25 -5.48
C ILE A 28 -1.07 -16.61 -4.25
N ILE A 29 -0.39 -15.63 -3.65
CA ILE A 29 0.39 -15.83 -2.42
C ILE A 29 -0.56 -16.20 -1.27
N TYR A 30 -1.66 -15.45 -1.13
CA TYR A 30 -2.66 -15.70 -0.09
C TYR A 30 -3.27 -17.10 -0.21
N SER A 31 -3.63 -17.56 -1.41
CA SER A 31 -4.21 -18.89 -1.58
C SER A 31 -3.26 -20.03 -1.21
N ARG A 32 -1.95 -19.79 -1.24
CA ARG A 32 -0.92 -20.78 -0.88
C ARG A 32 -0.55 -20.78 0.60
N PHE A 33 -0.54 -19.60 1.22
CA PHE A 33 0.05 -19.42 2.54
C PHE A 33 -0.91 -18.89 3.61
N GLY A 34 -2.15 -18.53 3.22
CA GLY A 34 -3.09 -17.84 4.10
C GLY A 34 -2.58 -16.49 4.60
N ARG A 35 -1.53 -15.95 3.96
CA ARG A 35 -0.85 -14.71 4.35
C ARG A 35 -0.46 -13.94 3.11
N CYS A 36 -0.66 -12.63 3.13
CA CYS A 36 -0.26 -11.74 2.04
C CYS A 36 -0.08 -10.32 2.58
N GLY A 37 0.43 -9.40 1.77
CA GLY A 37 0.57 -8.02 2.20
C GLY A 37 1.11 -7.10 1.11
N PHE A 38 0.92 -5.81 1.27
CA PHE A 38 1.44 -4.81 0.34
C PHE A 38 1.89 -3.57 1.09
N ALA A 39 2.78 -2.82 0.45
CA ALA A 39 3.23 -1.53 0.94
C ALA A 39 3.00 -0.44 -0.11
N ILE A 40 2.63 0.75 0.37
CA ILE A 40 2.41 1.94 -0.43
C ILE A 40 3.14 3.10 0.24
N ASP A 41 3.95 3.82 -0.54
CA ASP A 41 4.45 5.13 -0.14
C ASP A 41 3.62 6.22 -0.81
N VAL A 42 3.21 7.20 -0.02
CA VAL A 42 2.43 8.36 -0.44
C VAL A 42 3.21 9.61 -0.09
N VAL A 43 3.62 10.36 -1.11
CA VAL A 43 4.30 11.66 -0.93
C VAL A 43 3.26 12.76 -1.04
N LYS A 44 3.18 13.60 -0.01
CA LYS A 44 2.25 14.72 0.08
C LYS A 44 3.01 16.03 0.23
N MET A 45 2.47 17.10 -0.35
CA MET A 45 2.91 18.46 -0.08
C MET A 45 2.22 18.98 1.18
N VAL A 46 2.99 19.26 2.23
CA VAL A 46 2.52 19.79 3.52
C VAL A 46 3.33 21.03 3.85
N ASP A 47 2.67 22.19 3.90
CA ASP A 47 3.31 23.49 4.14
C ASP A 47 4.47 23.78 3.17
N GLY A 48 4.31 23.39 1.90
CA GLY A 48 5.34 23.54 0.86
C GLY A 48 6.48 22.52 0.92
N VAL A 49 6.43 21.57 1.86
CA VAL A 49 7.45 20.52 2.04
C VAL A 49 6.90 19.16 1.64
N ARG A 50 7.70 18.38 0.89
CA ARG A 50 7.38 16.99 0.55
C ARG A 50 7.52 16.11 1.78
N LYS A 51 6.47 15.36 2.11
CA LYS A 51 6.40 14.48 3.28
C LYS A 51 5.95 13.09 2.84
N THR A 52 6.73 12.06 3.20
CA THR A 52 6.47 10.67 2.82
C THR A 52 5.75 9.90 3.94
N PHE A 53 4.57 9.40 3.62
CA PHE A 53 3.74 8.53 4.44
C PHE A 53 3.85 7.10 3.92
N SER A 54 4.17 6.15 4.78
CA SER A 54 4.34 4.75 4.38
C SER A 54 3.25 3.90 5.01
N VAL A 55 2.54 3.15 4.18
CA VAL A 55 1.50 2.21 4.60
C VAL A 55 2.01 0.79 4.37
N LEU A 56 1.98 -0.03 5.41
CA LEU A 56 2.14 -1.48 5.32
C LEU A 56 0.80 -2.13 5.72
N VAL A 57 0.33 -3.02 4.86
CA VAL A 57 -0.88 -3.82 5.10
C VAL A 57 -0.49 -5.28 5.02
N GLU A 58 -0.79 -6.04 6.06
CA GLU A 58 -0.56 -7.47 6.15
C GLU A 58 -1.88 -8.16 6.44
N ALA A 59 -2.18 -9.25 5.74
CA ALA A 59 -3.33 -10.09 6.02
C ALA A 59 -2.86 -11.49 6.38
N TYR A 60 -3.53 -12.10 7.35
CA TYR A 60 -3.27 -13.46 7.78
C TYR A 60 -4.56 -14.14 8.23
N VAL A 61 -4.72 -15.40 7.85
CA VAL A 61 -5.82 -16.25 8.29
C VAL A 61 -5.72 -16.48 9.80
N ASP A 62 -6.86 -16.45 10.48
CA ASP A 62 -6.96 -16.76 11.91
C ASP A 62 -7.23 -18.26 12.08
N THR A 63 -6.18 -19.07 11.92
CA THR A 63 -6.26 -20.53 12.10
C THR A 63 -5.02 -21.07 12.78
N SER A 64 -5.21 -22.08 13.63
CA SER A 64 -4.15 -22.87 14.24
C SER A 64 -3.91 -24.21 13.55
N SER A 65 -4.63 -24.50 12.46
CA SER A 65 -4.50 -25.76 11.72
C SER A 65 -3.37 -25.71 10.69
N ASP A 66 -2.49 -26.69 10.74
CA ASP A 66 -1.45 -26.90 9.71
C ASP A 66 -2.02 -27.52 8.41
N LYS A 67 -3.28 -27.98 8.45
CA LYS A 67 -3.97 -28.58 7.31
C LYS A 67 -5.14 -27.70 6.91
N VAL A 68 -4.93 -26.88 5.90
CA VAL A 68 -5.96 -26.02 5.30
C VAL A 68 -6.10 -26.40 3.83
N GLU A 69 -7.30 -26.81 3.44
CA GLU A 69 -7.60 -27.12 2.04
C GLU A 69 -7.74 -25.85 1.19
N ASP A 70 -8.33 -24.80 1.76
CA ASP A 70 -8.58 -23.54 1.08
C ASP A 70 -8.59 -22.35 2.06
N PHE A 71 -7.50 -21.59 2.07
CA PHE A 71 -7.38 -20.36 2.87
C PHE A 71 -8.37 -19.27 2.47
N PHE A 72 -8.96 -19.35 1.27
CA PHE A 72 -9.91 -18.37 0.77
C PHE A 72 -11.26 -18.42 1.47
N LYS A 73 -11.60 -19.55 2.10
CA LYS A 73 -12.86 -19.72 2.85
C LYS A 73 -12.77 -19.37 4.32
N LEU A 74 -11.57 -19.03 4.81
CA LEU A 74 -11.32 -18.82 6.22
C LEU A 74 -11.34 -17.33 6.58
N PRO A 75 -11.84 -16.98 7.78
CA PRO A 75 -11.72 -15.64 8.31
C PRO A 75 -10.26 -15.35 8.69
N GLY A 76 -9.97 -14.07 8.87
CA GLY A 76 -8.66 -13.66 9.33
C GLY A 76 -8.58 -12.21 9.75
N LYS A 77 -7.36 -11.73 9.89
CA LYS A 77 -7.04 -10.39 10.36
C LYS A 77 -6.18 -9.65 9.35
N ILE A 78 -6.38 -8.34 9.29
CA ILE A 78 -5.56 -7.40 8.57
C ILE A 78 -4.88 -6.52 9.61
N LEU A 79 -3.56 -6.48 9.59
CA LEU A 79 -2.75 -5.52 10.32
C LEU A 79 -2.40 -4.37 9.37
N TYR A 80 -2.78 -3.16 9.76
CA TYR A 80 -2.41 -1.92 9.09
C TYR A 80 -1.41 -1.17 9.95
N THR A 81 -0.29 -0.78 9.34
CA THR A 81 0.71 0.10 9.94
C THR A 81 0.89 1.32 9.06
N LEU A 82 0.66 2.50 9.62
CA LEU A 82 0.98 3.78 9.01
C LEU A 82 2.21 4.37 9.69
N SER A 83 3.20 4.72 8.89
CA SER A 83 4.33 5.53 9.29
C SER A 83 4.16 6.94 8.74
N SER A 84 4.10 7.92 9.62
CA SER A 84 3.91 9.34 9.28
C SER A 84 5.08 10.18 9.78
N PRO A 85 5.50 11.22 9.05
CA PRO A 85 6.52 12.15 9.55
C PRO A 85 5.99 12.98 10.73
N SER A 86 6.86 13.26 11.69
CA SER A 86 6.64 14.16 12.83
C SER A 86 7.90 14.98 13.10
N ASP A 87 7.79 16.01 13.96
CA ASP A 87 8.88 16.94 14.25
C ASP A 87 10.13 16.27 14.88
N GLY A 88 9.98 15.05 15.41
CA GLY A 88 11.06 14.24 15.99
C GLY A 88 11.41 12.96 15.22
N GLY A 89 10.95 12.81 13.96
CA GLY A 89 11.22 11.63 13.14
C GLY A 89 9.95 11.06 12.52
N ARG A 90 9.61 9.81 12.87
CA ARG A 90 8.42 9.12 12.35
C ARG A 90 7.58 8.55 13.48
N VAL A 91 6.26 8.66 13.35
CA VAL A 91 5.28 8.05 14.25
C VAL A 91 4.63 6.87 13.55
N LEU A 92 4.51 5.76 14.28
CA LEU A 92 3.82 4.56 13.82
C LEU A 92 2.42 4.48 14.44
N LYS A 93 1.41 4.31 13.59
CA LYS A 93 0.03 4.03 13.99
C LYS A 93 -0.35 2.65 13.48
N ARG A 94 -0.72 1.75 14.40
CA ARG A 94 -1.16 0.39 14.08
C ARG A 94 -2.64 0.22 14.33
N ARG A 95 -3.32 -0.54 13.46
CA ARG A 95 -4.72 -0.93 13.60
C ARG A 95 -4.91 -2.34 13.08
N GLU A 96 -5.82 -3.07 13.71
CA GLU A 96 -6.25 -4.38 13.24
C GLU A 96 -7.70 -4.33 12.78
N ALA A 97 -8.04 -5.16 11.80
CA ALA A 97 -9.40 -5.37 11.35
C ALA A 97 -9.61 -6.84 10.96
N ALA A 98 -10.79 -7.39 11.24
CA ALA A 98 -11.14 -8.72 10.78
C ALA A 98 -11.69 -8.70 9.34
N TYR A 99 -11.58 -9.84 8.65
CA TYR A 99 -12.29 -10.17 7.42
C TYR A 99 -12.95 -11.54 7.54
N ARG A 100 -14.04 -11.75 6.80
CA ARG A 100 -14.86 -12.97 6.88
C ARG A 100 -14.30 -14.12 6.05
N ASP A 101 -13.77 -13.79 4.89
CA ASP A 101 -13.22 -14.73 3.91
C ASP A 101 -12.28 -13.97 2.93
N GLY A 102 -11.66 -14.71 2.01
CA GLY A 102 -10.80 -14.15 0.99
C GLY A 102 -11.52 -13.15 0.07
N GLU A 103 -12.80 -13.34 -0.25
CA GLU A 103 -13.53 -12.39 -1.09
C GLU A 103 -13.75 -11.05 -0.38
N ASP A 104 -14.10 -11.06 0.91
CA ASP A 104 -14.15 -9.84 1.74
C ASP A 104 -12.78 -9.15 1.79
N LEU A 105 -11.69 -9.89 2.03
CA LEU A 105 -10.33 -9.35 2.01
C LEU A 105 -9.99 -8.70 0.66
N PHE A 106 -10.14 -9.43 -0.44
CA PHE A 106 -9.72 -8.96 -1.77
C PHE A 106 -10.66 -7.88 -2.33
N SER A 107 -11.92 -7.82 -1.92
CA SER A 107 -12.79 -6.68 -2.23
C SER A 107 -12.25 -5.37 -1.65
N ARG A 108 -11.72 -5.40 -0.42
CA ARG A 108 -11.10 -4.22 0.22
C ARG A 108 -9.78 -3.85 -0.45
N VAL A 109 -8.97 -4.84 -0.81
CA VAL A 109 -7.70 -4.64 -1.56
C VAL A 109 -7.98 -4.01 -2.92
N GLU A 110 -9.00 -4.48 -3.64
CA GLU A 110 -9.36 -3.94 -4.95
C GLU A 110 -9.77 -2.47 -4.90
N ARG A 111 -10.49 -2.06 -3.83
CA ARG A 111 -10.82 -0.63 -3.62
C ARG A 111 -9.55 0.22 -3.48
N VAL A 112 -8.57 -0.23 -2.69
CA VAL A 112 -7.28 0.47 -2.54
C VAL A 112 -6.53 0.50 -3.87
N ARG A 113 -6.47 -0.63 -4.59
CA ARG A 113 -5.80 -0.75 -5.89
C ARG A 113 -6.36 0.24 -6.92
N ARG A 114 -7.68 0.33 -7.04
CA ARG A 114 -8.35 1.27 -7.97
C ARG A 114 -8.02 2.72 -7.62
N SER A 115 -8.08 3.08 -6.34
CA SER A 115 -7.71 4.43 -5.88
C SER A 115 -6.25 4.74 -6.18
N PHE A 116 -5.34 3.80 -5.92
CA PHE A 116 -3.92 3.95 -6.24
C PHE A 116 -3.70 4.21 -7.73
N TYR A 117 -4.22 3.35 -8.61
CA TYR A 117 -4.01 3.50 -10.06
C TYR A 117 -4.69 4.72 -10.66
N SER A 118 -5.83 5.15 -10.11
CA SER A 118 -6.49 6.41 -10.50
C SER A 118 -5.57 7.62 -10.26
N VAL A 119 -5.02 7.72 -9.04
CA VAL A 119 -4.10 8.83 -8.70
C VAL A 119 -2.77 8.69 -9.42
N TYR A 120 -2.21 7.48 -9.53
CA TYR A 120 -0.98 7.21 -10.29
C TYR A 120 -1.11 7.68 -11.74
N SER A 121 -2.22 7.36 -12.41
CA SER A 121 -2.44 7.77 -13.81
C SER A 121 -2.53 9.28 -13.95
N ARG A 122 -3.28 9.94 -13.04
CA ARG A 122 -3.38 11.41 -12.98
C ARG A 122 -2.01 12.08 -12.76
N LEU A 123 -1.18 11.53 -11.88
CA LEU A 123 0.18 12.05 -11.64
C LEU A 123 1.08 11.83 -12.86
N LYS A 124 0.97 10.68 -13.51
CA LYS A 124 1.80 10.32 -14.67
C LYS A 124 1.47 11.19 -15.89
N GLU A 125 0.21 11.59 -16.06
CA GLU A 125 -0.19 12.56 -17.08
C GLU A 125 0.45 13.92 -16.85
N LYS A 126 0.53 14.39 -15.60
CA LYS A 126 1.22 15.64 -15.24
C LYS A 126 2.74 15.53 -15.39
N GLU A 127 3.33 14.37 -15.12
CA GLU A 127 4.78 14.14 -15.25
C GLU A 127 5.28 14.05 -16.69
N LYS A 128 4.43 13.80 -17.69
CA LYS A 128 4.85 13.79 -19.10
C LYS A 128 5.42 15.14 -19.58
N GLU A 129 5.31 16.19 -18.78
CA GLU A 129 5.93 17.50 -19.01
C GLU A 129 7.35 17.63 -18.38
N ALA A 130 7.80 16.71 -17.52
CA ALA A 130 9.12 16.75 -16.88
C ALA A 130 9.68 15.33 -16.62
N VAL A 131 10.63 14.86 -17.44
CA VAL A 131 11.16 13.49 -17.35
C VAL A 131 12.42 13.41 -16.50
N THR A 132 12.38 12.63 -15.42
CA THR A 132 13.57 12.02 -14.79
C THR A 132 13.34 10.53 -14.60
N ARG A 133 14.26 9.71 -15.12
CA ARG A 133 14.23 8.25 -15.04
C ARG A 133 14.57 7.78 -13.62
N ILE A 134 13.76 6.88 -13.07
CA ILE A 134 14.04 6.21 -11.80
C ILE A 134 14.45 4.77 -12.09
N GLY A 135 15.59 4.34 -11.52
CA GLY A 135 16.19 3.02 -11.66
C GLY A 135 15.36 1.91 -11.02
N GLU A 136 15.53 0.71 -11.58
CA GLU A 136 15.01 -0.59 -11.15
C GLU A 136 15.21 -0.76 -9.62
N GLU A 137 14.24 -1.09 -8.78
CA GLU A 137 13.19 -2.11 -8.87
C GLU A 137 11.95 -1.63 -8.08
N ILE A 138 11.17 -0.71 -8.66
CA ILE A 138 9.88 -0.25 -8.12
C ILE A 138 8.84 -0.46 -9.20
N PHE A 139 7.89 -1.38 -8.98
CA PHE A 139 7.03 -1.88 -10.04
C PHE A 139 6.13 -0.79 -10.67
N HIS A 140 5.77 0.27 -9.92
CA HIS A 140 5.23 1.52 -10.45
C HIS A 140 5.60 2.70 -9.54
N ALA A 141 6.45 3.61 -10.05
CA ALA A 141 6.77 4.88 -9.41
C ALA A 141 6.34 6.05 -10.32
N VAL A 142 5.90 7.15 -9.72
CA VAL A 142 5.60 8.42 -10.39
C VAL A 142 5.87 9.55 -9.40
N GLY A 143 6.62 10.58 -9.81
CA GLY A 143 6.85 11.77 -9.01
C GLY A 143 7.86 11.66 -7.89
N LEU A 144 8.64 10.57 -7.77
CA LEU A 144 9.61 10.37 -6.68
C LEU A 144 11.02 10.86 -7.06
N THR A 145 11.75 11.48 -6.13
CA THR A 145 13.19 11.74 -6.28
C THR A 145 14.01 10.57 -5.74
N ALA A 146 15.25 10.40 -6.20
CA ALA A 146 16.07 9.22 -5.89
C ALA A 146 16.35 9.02 -4.38
N ASP A 147 16.39 10.11 -3.62
CA ASP A 147 16.52 10.16 -2.16
C ASP A 147 15.25 9.76 -1.39
N GLU A 148 14.09 9.76 -2.06
CA GLU A 148 12.83 9.31 -1.47
C GLU A 148 12.69 7.76 -1.51
N LEU A 149 13.55 7.08 -2.27
CA LEU A 149 13.59 5.63 -2.39
C LEU A 149 14.38 5.02 -1.23
N HIS A 150 13.69 4.80 -0.11
CA HIS A 150 14.25 4.03 1.00
C HIS A 150 14.22 2.52 0.68
N LEU A 151 15.05 2.07 -0.26
CA LEU A 151 15.45 0.67 -0.36
C LEU A 151 16.56 0.43 0.67
N GLY A 152 16.17 0.39 1.95
CA GLY A 152 17.05 -0.09 3.02
C GLY A 152 17.20 -1.60 2.89
N VAL A 153 18.46 -2.03 2.76
CA VAL A 153 18.94 -3.43 2.72
C VAL A 153 18.42 -4.24 3.90
#